data_AF-A0A822DLR0-F1
#
_entry.id   AF-A0A822DLR0-F1
#
_cell.length_a   1.000
_cell.length_b   1.000
_cell.length_c   1.000
_cell.angle_alpha   90.00
_cell.angle_beta   90.00
_cell.angle_gamma   90.00
#
_symmetry.space_group_name_H-M   'P 1'
#
loop_
_entity.id
_entity.type
_entity.pdbx_description
1 polymer ?
#
loop_
_entity_poly.entity_id
_entity_poly.type
_entity_poly.pdbx_seq_one_letter_code
_entity_poly.pdbx_strand_id
1 'polypeptide(L)'
;GGALDGSQCSCCNGKCGLTNGCNCSSCMLLDVQKRVLPREWLVNRDGAPARCSSLVPTTFYCGRRVMPDDGTSDGYCGPTDGPQCTACKILNQQQRDRYKHIWIGQ
;
A
#
# COMPACT_ATOMS: atom_id res chain seq x y z
N GLY A 1 2.25 -17.30 -8.67
CA GLY A 1 1.45 -16.07 -8.80
C GLY A 1 0.55 -16.17 -10.02
N GLY A 2 -0.73 -15.79 -9.88
CA GLY A 2 -1.73 -15.77 -10.96
C GLY A 2 -2.04 -14.36 -11.46
N ALA A 3 -3.10 -14.18 -12.25
CA ALA A 3 -3.59 -12.86 -12.64
C ALA A 3 -4.02 -12.03 -11.42
N LEU A 4 -3.88 -10.71 -11.49
CA LEU A 4 -4.43 -9.81 -10.47
C LEU A 4 -5.95 -9.80 -10.53
N ASP A 5 -6.56 -9.76 -9.36
CA ASP A 5 -7.96 -9.47 -9.17
C ASP A 5 -8.23 -7.95 -9.13
N GLY A 6 -9.48 -7.58 -9.37
CA GLY A 6 -9.90 -6.18 -9.47
C GLY A 6 -9.42 -5.50 -10.77
N SER A 7 -9.43 -4.18 -10.77
CA SER A 7 -9.09 -3.37 -11.94
C SER A 7 -7.61 -3.46 -12.29
N GLN A 8 -7.33 -3.39 -13.59
CA GLN A 8 -5.97 -3.24 -14.09
C GLN A 8 -5.37 -1.92 -13.59
N CYS A 9 -4.13 -1.98 -13.12
CA CYS A 9 -3.34 -0.80 -12.79
C CYS A 9 -2.15 -0.70 -13.73
N SER A 10 -1.79 0.51 -14.17
CA SER A 10 -0.67 0.78 -15.07
C SER A 10 0.71 0.58 -14.43
N CYS A 11 0.77 0.25 -13.14
CA CYS A 11 2.01 0.20 -12.37
C CYS A 11 2.69 -1.18 -12.30
N CYS A 12 2.11 -2.23 -12.89
CA CYS A 12 2.57 -3.61 -12.80
C CYS A 12 2.20 -4.43 -14.05
N ASN A 13 2.72 -5.65 -14.18
CA ASN A 13 2.47 -6.53 -15.33
C ASN A 13 1.14 -7.30 -15.29
N GLY A 14 0.22 -6.94 -14.38
CA GLY A 14 -1.08 -7.62 -14.24
C GLY A 14 -1.03 -9.00 -13.56
N LYS A 15 0.15 -9.48 -13.13
CA LYS A 15 0.29 -10.74 -12.39
C LYS A 15 0.58 -10.45 -10.93
N CYS A 16 0.05 -11.26 -10.02
CA CYS A 16 0.37 -11.20 -8.60
C CYS A 16 1.76 -11.80 -8.33
N GLY A 17 2.62 -11.09 -7.59
CA GLY A 17 3.89 -11.63 -7.09
C GLY A 17 5.05 -10.62 -7.02
N LEU A 18 6.11 -11.05 -6.34
CA LEU A 18 7.20 -10.22 -5.80
C LEU A 18 8.13 -9.55 -6.83
N THR A 19 8.06 -9.91 -8.12
CA THR A 19 8.98 -9.36 -9.13
C THR A 19 8.48 -8.05 -9.72
N ASN A 20 7.30 -8.04 -10.31
CA ASN A 20 6.72 -6.84 -10.93
C ASN A 20 5.19 -6.79 -10.82
N GLY A 21 4.66 -7.54 -9.84
CA GLY A 21 3.25 -7.71 -9.59
C GLY A 21 2.80 -6.94 -8.36
N CYS A 22 1.62 -6.36 -8.41
CA CYS A 22 0.96 -5.93 -7.17
C CYS A 22 0.55 -7.17 -6.36
N ASN A 23 0.18 -7.00 -5.10
CA ASN A 23 -0.53 -8.06 -4.39
C ASN A 23 -1.94 -8.21 -4.97
N CYS A 24 -2.40 -9.45 -5.15
CA CYS A 24 -3.83 -9.74 -5.25
C CYS A 24 -4.48 -9.60 -3.86
N SER A 25 -5.80 -9.61 -3.77
CA SER A 25 -6.48 -9.50 -2.47
C SER A 25 -6.13 -10.65 -1.52
N SER A 26 -6.04 -11.89 -2.00
CA SER A 26 -5.68 -13.05 -1.17
C SER A 26 -4.27 -12.93 -0.59
N CYS A 27 -3.30 -12.45 -1.38
CA CYS A 27 -1.95 -12.19 -0.90
C CYS A 27 -1.90 -11.01 0.08
N MET A 28 -2.70 -9.96 -0.14
CA MET A 28 -2.84 -8.86 0.80
C MET A 28 -3.40 -9.34 2.15
N LEU A 29 -4.46 -10.16 2.12
CA LEU A 29 -5.05 -10.73 3.33
C LEU A 29 -4.03 -11.58 4.10
N LEU A 30 -3.27 -12.41 3.37
CA LEU A 30 -2.21 -13.22 3.96
C LEU A 30 -1.12 -12.35 4.60
N ASP A 31 -0.68 -11.29 3.92
CA ASP A 31 0.30 -10.34 4.44
C ASP A 31 -0.19 -9.70 5.75
N VAL A 32 -1.42 -9.19 5.76
CA VAL A 32 -2.05 -8.59 6.93
C VAL A 32 -2.11 -9.58 8.10
N GLN A 33 -2.56 -10.81 7.85
CA GLN A 33 -2.70 -11.85 8.88
C GLN A 33 -1.34 -12.32 9.42
N LYS A 34 -0.38 -12.60 8.55
CA LYS A 34 0.94 -13.12 8.94
C LYS A 34 1.78 -12.09 9.68
N ARG A 35 1.60 -10.81 9.35
CA ARG A 35 2.29 -9.69 10.02
C ARG A 35 1.49 -9.16 11.21
N VAL A 36 0.28 -9.68 11.46
CA VAL A 36 -0.62 -9.27 12.54
C VAL A 36 -0.85 -7.75 12.51
N LEU A 37 -1.11 -7.21 11.31
CA LEU A 37 -1.28 -5.77 11.15
C LEU A 37 -2.63 -5.33 11.76
N PRO A 38 -2.69 -4.15 12.42
CA PRO A 38 -3.96 -3.60 12.90
C PRO A 38 -4.91 -3.26 11.76
N ARG A 39 -6.19 -3.06 12.09
CA ARG A 39 -7.17 -2.50 11.15
C ARG A 39 -6.65 -1.23 10.49
N GLU A 40 -7.04 -1.02 9.23
CA GLU A 40 -6.64 0.11 8.39
C GLU A 40 -5.15 0.13 7.98
N TRP A 41 -4.41 -0.95 8.25
CA TRP A 41 -3.11 -1.17 7.64
C TRP A 41 -3.24 -2.02 6.38
N LEU A 42 -2.35 -1.80 5.43
CA LEU A 42 -2.19 -2.64 4.24
C LEU A 42 -0.70 -2.74 3.91
N VAL A 43 -0.31 -3.59 2.97
CA VAL A 43 1.08 -3.69 2.50
C VAL A 43 1.20 -3.07 1.12
N ASN A 44 2.12 -2.11 0.96
CA ASN A 44 2.33 -1.47 -0.34
C ASN A 44 3.15 -2.37 -1.29
N ARG A 45 3.30 -1.95 -2.55
CA ARG A 45 3.98 -2.76 -3.58
C ARG A 45 5.46 -3.05 -3.31
N ASP A 46 6.09 -2.31 -2.41
CA ASP A 46 7.48 -2.56 -1.98
C ASP A 46 7.53 -3.59 -0.82
N GLY A 47 6.39 -4.17 -0.44
CA GLY A 47 6.28 -5.08 0.68
C GLY A 47 6.29 -4.40 2.05
N ALA A 48 6.12 -3.07 2.13
CA ALA A 48 6.13 -2.35 3.39
C ALA A 48 4.72 -2.18 3.98
N PRO A 49 4.51 -2.43 5.28
CA PRO A 49 3.29 -2.03 5.97
C PRO A 49 3.07 -0.52 5.81
N ALA A 50 1.85 -0.13 5.50
CA ALA A 50 1.43 1.25 5.36
C ALA A 50 0.11 1.45 6.10
N ARG A 51 0.04 2.50 6.90
CA ARG A 51 -1.12 2.86 7.70
C ARG A 51 -1.99 3.84 6.93
N CYS A 52 -3.30 3.64 6.94
CA CYS A 52 -4.25 4.65 6.47
C CYS A 52 -4.21 5.89 7.38
N SER A 53 -4.24 7.07 6.79
CA SER A 53 -4.29 8.33 7.53
C SER A 53 -5.66 8.52 8.18
N SER A 54 -5.66 8.87 9.47
CA SER A 54 -6.88 9.26 10.19
C SER A 54 -7.45 10.60 9.73
N LEU A 55 -6.63 11.45 9.08
CA LEU A 55 -7.05 12.75 8.54
C LEU A 55 -7.58 12.64 7.12
N VAL A 56 -7.04 11.71 6.33
CA VAL A 56 -7.46 11.47 4.95
C VAL A 56 -7.61 9.95 4.75
N PRO A 57 -8.79 9.37 5.03
CA PRO A 57 -9.04 7.91 5.12
C PRO A 57 -8.87 7.11 3.81
N THR A 58 -8.25 7.71 2.80
CA THR A 58 -7.88 7.05 1.53
C THR A 58 -6.40 7.17 1.21
N THR A 59 -5.60 7.75 2.11
CA THR A 59 -4.18 8.02 1.93
C THR A 59 -3.34 7.17 2.88
N PHE A 60 -2.40 6.40 2.34
CA PHE A 60 -1.56 5.49 3.10
C PHE A 60 -0.12 6.00 3.27
N TYR A 61 0.51 5.73 4.40
CA TYR A 61 1.89 6.13 4.66
C TYR A 61 2.69 4.97 5.26
N CYS A 62 3.88 4.69 4.73
CA CYS A 62 4.71 3.57 5.21
C CYS A 62 5.79 4.00 6.22
N GLY A 63 6.01 5.31 6.41
CA GLY A 63 6.98 5.85 7.37
C GLY A 63 8.44 5.50 7.06
N ARG A 64 8.75 4.91 5.91
CA ARG A 64 10.14 4.61 5.50
C ARG A 64 10.79 5.85 4.91
N ARG A 65 12.12 5.96 5.07
CA ARG A 65 12.95 6.92 4.35
C ARG A 65 13.15 6.47 2.90
N VAL A 66 12.43 7.07 1.97
CA VAL A 66 12.32 6.62 0.56
C VAL A 66 12.42 7.76 -0.44
N MET A 67 12.70 8.97 0.03
CA MET A 67 12.84 10.17 -0.77
C MET A 67 14.08 10.95 -0.28
N PRO A 68 14.62 11.87 -1.10
CA PRO A 68 15.64 12.79 -0.65
C PRO A 68 15.14 13.70 0.48
N ASP A 69 16.09 14.12 1.31
CA ASP A 69 15.94 15.28 2.17
C ASP A 69 16.46 16.49 1.38
N ASP A 70 15.56 17.38 0.99
CA ASP A 70 15.82 18.50 0.06
C ASP A 70 15.34 19.86 0.60
N GLY A 71 15.05 19.93 1.90
CA GLY A 71 14.50 21.12 2.55
C GLY A 71 13.00 21.34 2.33
N THR A 72 12.35 20.57 1.44
CA THR A 72 10.89 20.51 1.29
C THR A 72 10.28 19.21 1.78
N SER A 73 11.13 18.21 2.01
CA SER A 73 10.82 16.86 2.48
C SER A 73 11.88 16.43 3.48
N ASP A 74 11.47 15.76 4.57
CA ASP A 74 12.38 15.10 5.54
C ASP A 74 12.92 13.74 5.04
N GLY A 75 12.49 13.33 3.85
CA GLY A 75 12.84 12.08 3.17
C GLY A 75 11.98 10.88 3.57
N TYR A 76 11.05 11.03 4.51
CA TYR A 76 10.17 9.96 4.99
C TYR A 76 8.81 9.98 4.27
N CYS A 77 8.19 8.81 4.13
CA CYS A 77 6.82 8.73 3.66
C CYS A 77 5.84 8.94 4.81
N GLY A 78 5.41 10.17 5.08
CA GLY A 78 4.50 10.44 6.19
C GLY A 78 4.08 11.91 6.28
N PRO A 79 2.82 12.20 6.66
CA PRO A 79 2.21 13.53 6.52
C PRO A 79 2.84 14.65 7.36
N THR A 80 3.82 14.33 8.20
CA THR A 80 4.59 15.26 9.03
C THR A 80 5.90 15.53 8.31
N ASP A 81 5.88 16.45 7.34
CA ASP A 81 7.04 16.91 6.56
C ASP A 81 7.60 15.97 5.48
N GLY A 82 6.91 14.85 5.20
CA GLY A 82 7.26 13.90 4.16
C GLY A 82 6.13 13.64 3.15
N PRO A 83 6.35 13.77 1.82
CA PRO A 83 5.30 13.45 0.86
C PRO A 83 4.93 11.95 0.87
N GLN A 84 3.83 11.60 0.20
CA GLN A 84 3.54 10.20 -0.02
C GLN A 84 4.49 9.60 -1.07
N CYS A 85 5.13 8.48 -0.76
CA CYS A 85 5.98 7.75 -1.71
C CYS A 85 5.14 7.10 -2.83
N THR A 86 5.78 6.82 -3.96
CA THR A 86 5.12 6.22 -5.15
C THR A 86 4.40 4.92 -4.81
N ALA A 87 5.00 4.06 -3.98
CA ALA A 87 4.38 2.79 -3.59
C ALA A 87 3.08 2.98 -2.79
N CYS A 88 3.03 3.94 -1.88
CA CYS A 88 1.81 4.27 -1.14
C CYS A 88 0.77 5.02 -1.98
N LYS A 89 1.20 5.87 -2.93
CA LYS A 89 0.29 6.49 -3.92
C LYS A 89 -0.48 5.44 -4.71
N ILE A 90 0.22 4.39 -5.15
CA ILE A 90 -0.39 3.25 -5.83
C ILE A 90 -1.37 2.51 -4.90
N LEU A 91 -1.00 2.32 -3.64
CA LEU A 91 -1.86 1.66 -2.65
C LEU A 91 -3.19 2.40 -2.43
N ASN A 92 -3.22 3.74 -2.50
CA ASN A 92 -4.46 4.53 -2.43
C ASN A 92 -5.48 4.14 -3.51
N GLN A 93 -5.03 3.77 -4.70
CA GLN A 93 -5.92 3.30 -5.77
C GLN A 93 -6.34 1.86 -5.53
N GLN A 94 -5.39 1.00 -5.15
CA GLN A 94 -5.64 -0.43 -4.96
C GLN A 94 -6.63 -0.69 -3.82
N GLN A 95 -6.57 0.10 -2.74
CA GLN A 95 -7.45 -0.08 -1.59
C GLN A 95 -8.93 0.17 -1.91
N ARG A 96 -9.23 1.14 -2.78
CA ARG A 96 -10.60 1.52 -3.16
C ARG A 96 -11.34 0.43 -3.93
N ASP A 97 -10.57 -0.42 -4.61
CA ASP A 97 -11.11 -1.45 -5.49
C ASP A 97 -10.75 -2.85 -4.97
N ARG A 98 -9.47 -3.25 -5.12
CA ARG A 98 -9.00 -4.60 -4.88
C ARG A 98 -9.06 -5.01 -3.40
N TYR A 99 -8.76 -4.10 -2.48
CA TYR A 99 -8.63 -4.45 -1.05
C TYR A 99 -9.82 -4.02 -0.18
N LYS A 100 -10.92 -3.55 -0.78
CA LYS A 100 -12.11 -3.09 -0.05
C LYS A 100 -12.69 -4.10 0.94
N HIS A 101 -12.41 -5.38 0.73
CA HIS A 101 -12.95 -6.48 1.54
C HIS A 101 -11.98 -7.05 2.57
N ILE A 102 -10.72 -6.58 2.62
CA ILE A 102 -9.71 -7.12 3.56
C ILE A 102 -10.12 -6.92 5.02
N TRP A 103 -10.85 -5.84 5.31
CA TRP A 103 -11.25 -5.46 6.67
C TRP A 103 -12.76 -5.62 6.95
N ILE A 104 -13.52 -6.19 6.02
CA ILE A 104 -14.94 -6.49 6.19
C ILE A 104 -15.08 -7.80 6.97
N GLY A 105 -15.76 -7.78 8.13
CA GLY A 105 -16.13 -8.99 8.87
C GLY A 105 -15.17 -9.50 9.96
N GLN A 106 -14.28 -8.64 10.48
CA GLN A 106 -13.49 -8.92 11.72
C GLN A 106 -14.08 -8.28 12.96
#